data_AF-A0A0B6YIZ8-F1
#
_entry.id   AF-A0A0B6YIZ8-F1
#
_cell.length_a   1.000
_cell.length_b   1.000
_cell.length_c   1.000
_cell.angle_alpha   90.00
_cell.angle_beta   90.00
_cell.angle_gamma   90.00
#
_symmetry.space_group_name_H-M   'P 1'
#
loop_
_entity.id
_entity.type
_entity.pdbx_description
1 polymer ?
#
loop_
_entity_poly.entity_id
_entity_poly.type
_entity_poly.pdbx_seq_one_letter_code
_entity_poly.pdbx_strand_id
1 'polypeptide(L)' 'SFEDYQMGSPTHEIDMKLASVKVKDHKKMQLWIHYGHFDLVFDSDQEMQHWRMSMEDAIAEGLADDTVLNKVYEIGR' A
#
# COMPACT_ATOMS: atom_id res chain seq x y z
N SER A 1 -0.67 -17.53 -8.76
CA SER A 1 0.48 -18.47 -8.85
C SER A 1 0.86 -18.91 -7.43
N PHE A 2 1.83 -19.82 -7.27
CA PHE A 2 2.38 -20.16 -5.94
C PHE A 2 3.09 -18.94 -5.30
N GLU A 3 3.66 -18.06 -6.14
CA GLU A 3 4.25 -16.79 -5.71
C GLU A 3 3.18 -15.84 -5.16
N ASP A 4 2.02 -15.72 -5.81
CA ASP A 4 0.89 -14.93 -5.28
C ASP A 4 0.39 -15.48 -3.93
N TYR A 5 0.43 -16.80 -3.74
CA TYR A 5 0.06 -17.44 -2.47
C TYR A 5 1.09 -17.20 -1.36
N GLN A 6 2.39 -17.19 -1.68
CA GLN A 6 3.43 -16.82 -0.71
C GLN A 6 3.34 -15.33 -0.34
N MET A 7 3.15 -14.44 -1.30
CA MET A 7 2.93 -13.01 -1.05
C MET A 7 1.62 -12.74 -0.29
N GLY A 8 0.58 -13.55 -0.51
CA GLY A 8 -0.68 -13.50 0.23
C GLY A 8 -0.66 -14.21 1.59
N SER A 9 0.51 -14.66 2.06
CA SER A 9 0.67 -15.26 3.39
C SER A 9 0.35 -14.25 4.49
N PRO A 10 -0.38 -14.62 5.57
CA PRO A 10 -0.78 -13.72 6.65
C PRO A 10 0.38 -13.08 7.43
N THR A 11 1.62 -13.46 7.12
CA THR A 11 2.87 -12.94 7.71
C THR A 11 3.67 -12.04 6.77
N HIS A 12 3.23 -11.81 5.52
CA HIS A 12 3.95 -10.91 4.62
C HIS A 12 3.62 -9.44 4.94
N GLU A 13 4.64 -8.70 5.37
CA GLU A 13 4.56 -7.24 5.50
C GLU A 13 4.73 -6.60 4.13
N ILE A 14 3.83 -5.68 3.78
CA ILE A 14 3.90 -4.91 2.54
C ILE A 14 4.47 -3.53 2.89
N ASP A 15 5.60 -3.18 2.27
CA ASP A 15 6.14 -1.83 2.36
C ASP A 15 5.23 -0.85 1.59
N MET A 16 4.54 0.00 2.35
CA MET A 16 3.57 0.96 1.82
C MET A 16 4.21 2.26 1.33
N LYS A 17 5.51 2.50 1.58
CA LYS A 17 6.19 3.77 1.23
C LYS A 17 6.23 4.05 -0.28
N LEU A 18 6.18 2.99 -1.09
CA LEU A 18 6.14 3.07 -2.56
C LEU A 18 4.83 2.49 -3.14
N ALA A 19 3.82 2.32 -2.30
CA ALA A 19 2.55 1.77 -2.72
C ALA A 19 1.62 2.85 -3.30
N SER A 20 0.70 2.43 -4.17
CA SER A 20 -0.38 3.29 -4.65
C SER A 20 -1.66 2.50 -4.85
N VAL A 21 -2.79 3.14 -4.60
CA VAL A 21 -4.11 2.53 -4.71
C VAL A 21 -4.82 3.05 -5.95
N LYS A 22 -5.41 2.16 -6.76
CA LYS A 22 -6.17 2.50 -7.96
C LYS A 22 -7.51 1.80 -7.97
N VAL A 23 -8.60 2.55 -8.02
CA VAL A 23 -9.94 1.99 -8.26
C VAL A 23 -10.04 1.57 -9.72
N LYS A 24 -10.45 0.33 -9.97
CA LYS A 24 -10.58 -0.23 -11.33
C LYS A 24 -12.02 -0.22 -11.81
N ASP A 25 -12.94 -0.63 -10.94
CA ASP A 25 -14.36 -0.80 -11.22
C ASP A 25 -15.13 -0.86 -9.89
N HIS A 26 -16.46 -1.00 -9.95
CA HIS A 26 -17.28 -1.25 -8.78
C HIS A 26 -16.75 -2.44 -7.96
N LYS A 27 -16.55 -2.20 -6.66
CA LYS A 27 -15.99 -3.18 -5.71
C LYS A 27 -14.62 -3.77 -6.09
N LYS A 28 -13.85 -3.12 -6.98
CA LYS A 28 -12.53 -3.60 -7.41
C LYS A 28 -11.47 -2.53 -7.33
N MET A 29 -10.35 -2.90 -6.73
CA MET A 29 -9.22 -2.01 -6.51
C MET A 29 -7.91 -2.74 -6.80
N GLN A 30 -6.89 -1.99 -7.20
CA GLN A 30 -5.52 -2.47 -7.27
C GLN A 30 -4.66 -1.76 -6.25
N LEU A 31 -3.91 -2.54 -5.48
CA LEU A 31 -2.76 -2.06 -4.72
C LEU A 31 -1.51 -2.32 -5.56
N TRP A 32 -0.87 -1.25 -6.01
CA TRP A 32 0.41 -1.30 -6.69
C TRP A 32 1.54 -1.11 -5.70
N ILE A 33 2.59 -1.90 -5.84
CA ILE A 33 3.81 -1.83 -5.04
C ILE A 33 5.02 -1.96 -5.97
N HIS A 34 6.22 -1.65 -5.46
CA HIS A 34 7.42 -1.57 -6.30
C HIS A 34 7.85 -2.91 -6.94
N TYR A 35 7.37 -4.05 -6.43
CA TYR A 35 7.64 -5.39 -6.95
C TYR A 35 6.41 -6.10 -7.54
N GLY A 36 5.26 -5.44 -7.64
CA GLY A 36 4.06 -6.10 -8.17
C GLY A 36 2.78 -5.31 -7.96
N HIS A 37 1.65 -6.01 -8.10
CA HIS A 37 0.35 -5.47 -7.76
C HIS A 37 -0.56 -6.57 -7.24
N PHE A 38 -1.55 -6.18 -6.44
CA PHE A 38 -2.61 -7.05 -5.96
C PHE A 38 -3.95 -6.55 -6.46
N ASP A 39 -4.72 -7.46 -7.06
CA ASP A 39 -6.12 -7.24 -7.37
C ASP A 39 -6.98 -7.58 -6.16
N LEU A 40 -7.73 -6.60 -5.68
CA LEU A 40 -8.58 -6.69 -4.50
C LEU A 40 -10.04 -6.57 -4.93
N VAL A 41 -10.86 -7.50 -4.44
CA VAL A 41 -12.31 -7.56 -4.71
C VAL A 41 -13.04 -7.51 -3.37
N PHE A 42 -14.09 -6.70 -3.30
CA PHE A 42 -14.85 -6.43 -2.08
C PHE A 42 -16.31 -6.87 -2.22
N ASP A 43 -16.99 -7.06 -1.09
CA ASP A 43 -18.38 -7.47 -1.07
C ASP A 43 -19.32 -6.29 -1.37
N SER A 44 -18.88 -5.06 -1.09
CA SER A 44 -19.62 -3.84 -1.38
C SER A 44 -18.73 -2.68 -1.83
N ASP A 45 -19.34 -1.69 -2.51
CA ASP A 45 -18.62 -0.48 -2.92
C ASP A 45 -18.22 0.35 -1.69
N GLN A 46 -19.08 0.37 -0.66
CA GLN A 46 -18.79 1.01 0.63
C GLN A 46 -17.55 0.41 1.30
N GLU A 47 -17.46 -0.92 1.35
CA GLU A 47 -16.30 -1.61 1.91
C GLU A 47 -15.02 -1.27 1.12
N MET A 48 -15.09 -1.27 -0.21
CA MET A 48 -13.97 -0.86 -1.06
C MET A 48 -13.51 0.58 -0.75
N GLN A 49 -14.43 1.52 -0.58
CA GLN A 49 -14.07 2.90 -0.20
C GLN A 49 -13.42 2.98 1.19
N HIS A 50 -13.90 2.20 2.17
CA HIS A 50 -13.28 2.14 3.49
C HIS A 50 -11.84 1.62 3.40
N TRP A 51 -11.63 0.49 2.71
CA TRP A 51 -10.28 -0.05 2.51
C TRP A 51 -9.37 0.88 1.75
N ARG A 52 -9.90 1.57 0.72
CA ARG A 52 -9.15 2.57 -0.03
C ARG A 52 -8.64 3.67 0.90
N MET A 53 -9.51 4.27 1.71
CA MET A 53 -9.11 5.34 2.63
C MET A 53 -8.04 4.85 3.61
N SER A 54 -8.24 3.68 4.23
CA SER A 54 -7.26 3.13 5.17
C SER A 54 -5.91 2.83 4.51
N MET A 55 -5.89 2.36 3.26
CA MET A 55 -4.63 2.15 2.53
C MET A 55 -3.97 3.46 2.11
N GLU A 56 -4.74 4.46 1.67
CA GLU A 56 -4.22 5.80 1.38
C GLU A 56 -3.61 6.45 2.63
N ASP A 57 -4.25 6.31 3.79
CA ASP A 57 -3.74 6.79 5.08
C ASP A 57 -2.44 6.06 5.47
N ALA A 58 -2.38 4.72 5.36
CA ALA A 58 -1.18 3.94 5.65
C ALA A 58 0.00 4.28 4.72
N ILE A 59 -0.27 4.58 3.44
CA ILE A 59 0.74 5.06 2.50
C ILE A 59 1.27 6.43 2.95
N ALA A 60 0.37 7.33 3.33
CA ALA A 60 0.75 8.67 3.81
C ALA A 60 1.58 8.60 5.10
N GLU A 61 1.21 7.73 6.04
CA GLU A 61 1.97 7.48 7.26
C GLU A 61 3.35 6.87 6.97
N GLY A 62 3.43 5.90 6.05
CA GLY A 62 4.70 5.32 5.63
C GLY A 62 5.64 6.36 4.98
N LEU A 63 5.08 7.30 4.21
CA LEU A 63 5.81 8.43 3.64
C LEU A 63 6.23 9.46 4.70
N ALA A 64 5.41 9.67 5.73
CA ALA A 64 5.68 10.61 6.84
C ALA A 64 6.67 10.06 7.88
N ASP A 65 7.01 8.77 7.84
CA ASP A 65 8.05 8.14 8.65
C ASP A 65 9.45 8.56 8.16
N ASP A 66 9.76 9.82 8.47
CA ASP A 66 10.84 10.68 8.00
C ASP A 66 12.19 10.44 8.69
N THR A 67 12.54 9.17 8.95
CA THR A 67 13.95 8.82 9.23
C THR A 67 14.89 9.12 8.04
N VAL A 68 14.33 9.52 6.89
CA VAL A 68 15.07 10.02 5.71
C VAL A 68 15.33 11.53 5.78
N LEU A 69 14.38 12.36 6.24
CA LEU A 69 14.57 13.81 6.32
C LEU A 69 15.62 14.23 7.37
N ASN A 70 15.76 13.48 8.48
CA ASN A 70 16.80 13.76 9.48
C ASN A 70 18.24 13.46 9.01
N LYS A 71 18.45 12.56 8.03
CA LYS A 71 19.79 12.27 7.50
C LYS A 71 20.32 13.36 6.55
N VAL A 72 19.45 14.12 5.91
CA VAL A 72 19.85 15.19 4.97
C VAL A 72 20.31 16.45 5.72
N TYR A 73 19.77 16.70 6.91
CA TYR A 73 20.15 17.86 7.72
C TYR A 73 21.40 17.66 8.58
N GLU A 74 21.80 16.44 8.94
CA GLU A 74 23.03 16.20 9.72
C GLU A 74 24.31 16.18 8.87
N ILE A 75 24.25 15.87 7.57
CA ILE A 75 25.43 15.89 6.68
C ILE A 75 25.74 17.33 6.20
N GLY A 76 24.84 18.27 6.43
CA GLY A 76 24.97 19.68 6.03
C GLY A 76 25.51 20.62 7.11
N ARG A 77 26.07 20.12 8.23
CA ARG A 77 26.62 20.95 9.31
C ARG A 77 28.10 20.68 9.58
#